data_AF-X1CT49-F1
#
_entry.id   AF-X1CT49-F1
#
_cell.length_a   1.000
_cell.length_b   1.000
_cell.length_c   1.000
_cell.angle_alpha   90.00
_cell.angle_beta   90.00
_cell.angle_gamma   90.00
#
_symmetry.space_group_name_H-M   'P 1'
#
loop_
_entity.id
_entity.type
_entity.pdbx_description
1 polymer ?
#
loop_
_entity_poly.entity_id
_entity_poly.type
_entity_poly.pdbx_seq_one_letter_code
_entity_poly.pdbx_strand_id
1 'polypeptide(L)'
;LINSGEVDGVIIYAVFGFEEILDVVKKSGGKSYEEFDISNQMMKGVYLKPMQRFVRKRNTPIFYIGPQGYSNPWVREFIKSDIPIFDLWDMPIKTFSVLARYSDYRTHHL
;
A
#
# COMPACT_ATOMS: atom_id res chain seq x y z
N LEU A 1 -7.16 -4.51 -16.35
CA LEU A 1 -8.45 -4.98 -16.89
C LEU A 1 -8.48 -6.48 -16.71
N ILE A 2 -9.11 -6.98 -15.66
CA ILE A 2 -9.11 -8.42 -15.37
C ILE A 2 -10.52 -8.92 -15.60
N ASN A 3 -10.69 -9.57 -16.75
CA ASN A 3 -11.56 -10.68 -17.11
C ASN A 3 -13.05 -10.75 -16.69
N SER A 4 -13.61 -9.86 -15.85
CA SER A 4 -15.03 -9.83 -15.48
C SER A 4 -15.77 -8.54 -15.89
N GLY A 5 -15.05 -7.52 -16.37
CA GLY A 5 -15.58 -6.16 -16.53
C GLY A 5 -15.38 -5.28 -15.29
N GLU A 6 -14.76 -5.81 -14.23
CA GLU A 6 -14.50 -5.06 -13.00
C GLU A 6 -13.11 -4.40 -13.01
N VAL A 7 -13.00 -3.27 -12.28
CA VAL A 7 -11.74 -2.59 -12.02
C VAL A 7 -11.24 -3.02 -10.65
N ASP A 8 -10.32 -3.98 -10.66
CA ASP A 8 -9.68 -4.48 -9.45
C ASP A 8 -8.54 -3.57 -8.99
N GLY A 9 -8.32 -3.53 -7.69
CA GLY A 9 -6.96 -3.48 -7.17
C GLY A 9 -6.81 -3.31 -5.69
N VAL A 10 -5.57 -3.03 -5.29
CA VAL A 10 -5.13 -3.20 -3.90
C VAL A 10 -4.89 -1.83 -3.29
N ILE A 11 -5.56 -1.56 -2.18
CA ILE A 11 -5.29 -0.38 -1.36
C ILE A 11 -4.56 -0.86 -0.11
N ILE A 12 -3.30 -0.47 0.03
CA ILE A 12 -2.51 -0.66 1.24
C ILE A 12 -2.80 0.53 2.14
N TYR A 13 -3.58 0.27 3.17
CA TYR A 13 -3.98 1.27 4.13
C TYR A 13 -3.03 1.23 5.33
N ALA A 14 -2.02 2.10 5.36
CA ALA A 14 -1.17 2.22 6.54
C ALA A 14 -1.81 3.17 7.55
N VAL A 15 -2.78 2.64 8.30
CA VAL A 15 -2.89 3.08 9.68
C VAL A 15 -1.79 2.34 10.41
N PHE A 16 -0.81 3.04 10.98
CA PHE A 16 -0.48 2.85 12.39
C PHE A 16 0.75 3.66 12.81
N GLY A 17 0.58 4.44 13.87
CA GLY A 17 1.66 4.91 14.75
C GLY A 17 2.25 3.77 15.60
N PHE A 18 2.44 2.58 15.00
CA PHE A 18 3.05 1.44 15.69
C PHE A 18 4.49 1.79 16.08
N GLU A 19 5.24 2.50 15.22
CA GLU A 19 6.60 2.95 15.57
C GLU A 19 6.61 3.89 16.77
N GLU A 20 5.69 4.86 16.88
CA GLU A 20 5.60 5.76 18.04
C GLU A 20 5.19 5.01 19.32
N ILE A 21 4.21 4.11 19.24
CA ILE A 21 3.80 3.24 20.36
C ILE A 21 4.98 2.35 20.79
N LEU A 22 5.73 1.80 19.84
CA LEU A 22 6.89 0.97 20.12
C LEU A 22 8.03 1.75 20.74
N ASP A 23 8.24 3.00 20.32
CA ASP A 23 9.25 3.88 20.90
C ASP A 23 8.91 4.20 22.37
N VAL A 24 7.61 4.38 22.67
CA VAL A 24 7.10 4.49 24.04
C VAL A 24 7.30 3.19 24.82
N VAL A 25 6.94 2.03 24.26
CA VAL A 25 7.11 0.71 24.91
C VAL A 25 8.59 0.44 25.20
N LYS A 26 9.48 0.77 24.27
CA LYS A 26 10.94 0.65 24.43
C LYS A 26 11.46 1.56 25.54
N LYS A 27 11.06 2.84 25.54
CA LYS A 27 11.40 3.79 26.62
C LYS A 27 10.88 3.33 27.98
N SER A 28 9.79 2.56 28.01
CA SER A 28 9.24 1.97 29.24
C SER A 28 9.89 0.64 29.67
N GLY A 29 10.90 0.14 28.94
CA GLY A 29 11.61 -1.11 29.27
C GLY A 29 10.91 -2.40 28.81
N GLY A 30 9.92 -2.30 27.92
CA GLY A 30 9.24 -3.45 27.34
C GLY A 30 10.11 -4.23 26.33
N LYS A 31 9.97 -5.56 26.32
CA LYS A 31 10.62 -6.46 25.36
C LYS A 31 9.79 -6.51 24.07
N SER A 32 10.00 -5.62 23.10
CA SER A 32 9.23 -5.61 21.84
C SER A 32 10.08 -5.64 20.55
N TYR A 33 11.40 -5.56 20.65
CA TYR A 33 12.24 -5.20 19.50
C TYR A 33 12.53 -6.37 18.53
N GLU A 34 12.78 -7.59 19.03
CA GLU A 34 13.15 -8.74 18.19
C GLU A 34 12.00 -9.28 17.34
N GLU A 35 10.79 -9.40 17.91
CA GLU A 35 9.60 -9.88 17.19
C GLU A 35 9.18 -8.89 16.07
N PHE A 36 9.54 -7.61 16.19
CA PHE A 36 9.13 -6.57 15.25
C PHE A 36 10.11 -6.36 14.08
N ASP A 37 11.43 -6.49 14.28
CA ASP A 37 12.38 -6.51 13.15
C ASP A 37 12.11 -7.71 12.23
N ILE A 38 11.69 -8.84 12.81
CA ILE A 38 11.18 -10.00 12.08
C ILE A 38 9.91 -9.62 11.30
N SER A 39 9.01 -8.82 11.89
CA SER A 39 7.78 -8.38 11.22
C SER A 39 8.05 -7.43 10.03
N ASN A 40 8.98 -6.48 10.14
CA ASN A 40 9.33 -5.57 9.04
C ASN A 40 10.03 -6.32 7.89
N GLN A 41 10.94 -7.24 8.21
CA GLN A 41 11.57 -8.10 7.21
C GLN A 41 10.55 -9.07 6.58
N MET A 42 9.63 -9.63 7.36
CA MET A 42 8.52 -10.43 6.86
C MET A 42 7.63 -9.61 5.93
N MET A 43 7.19 -8.42 6.32
CA MET A 43 6.33 -7.57 5.49
C MET A 43 6.98 -7.26 4.15
N LYS A 44 8.29 -6.99 4.14
CA LYS A 44 9.03 -6.69 2.90
C LYS A 44 9.27 -7.94 2.04
N GLY A 45 9.70 -9.04 2.66
CA GLY A 45 10.10 -10.27 1.96
C GLY A 45 8.94 -11.20 1.60
N VAL A 46 8.00 -11.39 2.52
CA VAL A 46 6.90 -12.37 2.45
C VAL A 46 5.65 -11.77 1.83
N TYR A 47 5.37 -10.48 2.05
CA TYR A 47 4.10 -9.89 1.60
C TYR A 47 4.27 -8.95 0.41
N LEU A 48 5.14 -7.94 0.51
CA LEU A 48 5.24 -6.89 -0.51
C LEU A 48 5.72 -7.43 -1.87
N LYS A 49 6.84 -8.15 -1.89
CA LYS A 49 7.40 -8.71 -3.14
C LYS A 49 6.44 -9.68 -3.84
N PRO A 50 5.82 -10.66 -3.14
CA PRO A 50 4.84 -11.54 -3.77
C PRO A 50 3.60 -10.79 -4.26
N MET A 51 3.08 -9.84 -3.49
CA MET A 51 1.95 -9.01 -3.90
C MET A 51 2.28 -8.22 -5.16
N GLN A 52 3.42 -7.53 -5.22
CA GLN A 52 3.90 -6.82 -6.42
C GLN A 52 4.01 -7.72 -7.64
N ARG A 53 4.53 -8.94 -7.47
CA ARG A 53 4.58 -9.93 -8.57
C ARG A 53 3.18 -10.32 -9.04
N PHE A 54 2.25 -10.51 -8.10
CA PHE A 54 0.86 -10.89 -8.40
C PHE A 54 0.12 -9.78 -9.15
N VAL A 55 0.14 -8.54 -8.64
CA VAL A 55 -0.56 -7.43 -9.30
C VAL A 55 0.04 -7.11 -10.67
N ARG A 56 1.36 -7.24 -10.86
CA ARG A 56 1.98 -7.05 -12.18
C ARG A 56 1.53 -8.11 -13.18
N LYS A 57 1.43 -9.38 -12.75
CA LYS A 57 0.90 -10.46 -13.61
C LYS A 57 -0.56 -10.20 -14.01
N ARG A 58 -1.30 -9.49 -13.15
CA ARG A 58 -2.73 -9.22 -13.30
C ARG A 58 -3.03 -7.82 -13.89
N ASN A 59 -2.02 -6.97 -14.11
CA ASN A 59 -2.20 -5.57 -14.50
C ASN A 59 -3.17 -4.82 -13.57
N THR A 60 -2.97 -5.01 -12.27
CA THR A 60 -3.76 -4.43 -11.19
C THR A 60 -2.97 -3.29 -10.54
N PRO A 61 -3.56 -2.11 -10.29
CA PRO A 61 -2.89 -1.07 -9.52
C PRO A 61 -2.78 -1.44 -8.03
N ILE A 62 -1.67 -1.04 -7.41
CA ILE A 62 -1.54 -0.91 -5.95
C ILE A 62 -1.54 0.57 -5.64
N PHE A 63 -2.30 0.97 -4.62
CA PHE A 63 -2.22 2.31 -4.04
C PHE A 63 -1.83 2.22 -2.58
N TYR A 64 -0.99 3.14 -2.13
CA TYR A 64 -0.61 3.26 -0.73
C TYR A 64 -1.21 4.54 -0.13
N ILE A 65 -1.81 4.42 1.05
CA ILE A 65 -2.18 5.58 1.88
C ILE A 65 -1.26 5.61 3.07
N GLY A 66 -0.57 6.73 3.22
CA GLY A 66 0.28 6.96 4.36
C GLY A 66 0.50 8.44 4.54
N PRO A 67 -0.04 9.08 5.61
CA PRO A 67 0.27 10.47 5.91
C PRO A 67 1.71 10.67 6.43
N GLN A 68 2.53 9.61 6.43
CA GLN A 68 3.91 9.65 6.87
C GLN A 68 4.78 10.36 5.82
N GLY A 69 5.71 11.21 6.27
CA GLY A 69 6.60 11.93 5.36
C GLY A 69 7.57 11.01 4.60
N TYR A 70 8.24 11.57 3.57
CA TYR A 70 9.23 10.88 2.74
C TYR A 70 10.46 10.32 3.49
N SER A 71 10.62 10.64 4.77
CA SER A 71 11.61 10.02 5.65
C SER A 71 11.24 8.58 6.03
N ASN A 72 9.95 8.22 5.98
CA ASN A 72 9.48 6.89 6.35
C ASN A 72 10.04 5.81 5.40
N PRO A 73 10.63 4.72 5.91
CA PRO A 73 11.23 3.66 5.09
C PRO A 73 10.25 2.99 4.13
N TRP A 74 8.99 2.83 4.53
CA TRP A 74 7.95 2.21 3.70
C TRP A 74 7.51 3.11 2.56
N VAL A 75 7.33 4.40 2.82
CA VAL A 75 7.08 5.42 1.77
C VAL A 75 8.18 5.35 0.70
N ARG A 76 9.45 5.29 1.12
CA ARG A 76 10.59 5.16 0.19
C ARG A 76 10.58 3.85 -0.59
N GLU A 77 10.22 2.74 0.04
CA GLU A 77 10.14 1.44 -0.63
C GLU A 77 9.01 1.40 -1.69
N PHE A 78 7.86 2.00 -1.37
CA PHE A 78 6.75 2.11 -2.31
C PHE A 78 7.08 3.02 -3.50
N ILE A 79 7.74 4.16 -3.27
CA ILE A 79 8.23 5.03 -4.36
C ILE A 79 9.20 4.28 -5.28
N LYS A 80 10.18 3.56 -4.72
CA LYS A 80 11.12 2.74 -5.52
C LYS A 80 10.43 1.67 -6.36
N SER A 81 9.24 1.26 -5.94
CA SER A 81 8.43 0.24 -6.60
C SER A 81 7.38 0.82 -7.55
N ASP A 82 7.43 2.13 -7.81
CA ASP A 82 6.46 2.84 -8.66
C ASP A 82 5.00 2.67 -8.19
N ILE A 83 4.80 2.61 -6.87
CA ILE A 83 3.47 2.53 -6.25
C ILE A 83 3.02 3.95 -5.89
N PRO A 84 1.88 4.44 -6.42
CA PRO A 84 1.33 5.73 -6.06
C PRO A 84 1.02 5.84 -4.57
N ILE A 85 1.43 6.96 -3.98
CA ILE A 85 1.24 7.28 -2.57
C ILE A 85 0.26 8.44 -2.45
N PHE A 86 -0.68 8.31 -1.52
CA PHE A 86 -1.69 9.31 -1.24
C PHE A 86 -1.57 9.78 0.21
N ASP A 87 -1.50 11.11 0.37
CA ASP A 87 -1.48 11.75 1.68
C ASP A 87 -2.86 11.74 2.34
N LEU A 88 -3.92 11.84 1.52
CA LEU A 88 -5.31 11.91 1.95
C LEU A 88 -6.00 10.55 1.82
N TRP A 89 -6.75 10.22 2.87
CA TRP A 89 -7.30 8.89 3.14
C TRP A 89 -8.41 8.50 2.15
N ASP A 90 -9.07 9.49 1.56
CA ASP A 90 -10.13 9.33 0.58
C ASP A 90 -9.63 9.27 -0.88
N MET A 91 -8.37 9.65 -1.14
CA MET A 91 -7.88 9.81 -2.50
C MET A 91 -7.74 8.53 -3.30
N PRO A 92 -7.28 7.37 -2.78
CA PRO A 92 -7.24 6.16 -3.59
C PRO A 92 -8.63 5.67 -3.96
N ILE A 93 -9.63 5.86 -3.09
CA ILE A 93 -11.03 5.50 -3.38
C ILE A 93 -11.55 6.39 -4.51
N LYS A 94 -11.28 7.70 -4.45
CA LYS A 94 -11.61 8.64 -5.54
C LYS A 94 -10.90 8.27 -6.85
N THR A 95 -9.62 7.93 -6.79
CA THR A 95 -8.85 7.45 -7.95
C THR A 95 -9.47 6.19 -8.54
N PHE A 96 -9.82 5.21 -7.70
CA PHE A 96 -10.51 3.99 -8.13
C PHE A 96 -11.84 4.30 -8.83
N SER A 97 -12.64 5.22 -8.29
CA SER A 97 -13.90 5.64 -8.90
C SER A 97 -13.70 6.28 -10.29
N VAL A 98 -12.64 7.08 -10.47
CA VAL A 98 -12.30 7.63 -11.79
C VAL A 98 -11.86 6.51 -12.75
N LEU A 99 -11.02 5.59 -12.31
CA LEU A 99 -10.56 4.46 -13.12
C LEU A 99 -11.72 3.54 -13.54
N ALA A 100 -12.66 3.28 -12.65
CA ALA A 100 -13.87 2.51 -12.93
C ALA A 100 -14.71 3.19 -14.01
N ARG A 101 -15.02 4.48 -13.86
CA ARG A 101 -15.78 5.25 -14.86
C ARG A 101 -15.07 5.33 -16.20
N TYR A 102 -13.76 5.51 -16.21
CA TYR A 102 -12.98 5.55 -17.44
C TYR A 102 -12.98 4.18 -18.15
N SER A 103 -12.85 3.10 -17.39
CA SER A 103 -12.95 1.74 -17.93
C SER A 103 -14.30 1.52 -18.61
N ASP A 104 -15.39 1.91 -17.94
CA ASP A 104 -16.75 1.80 -18.47
C ASP A 104 -16.95 2.62 -19.75
N TYR A 105 -16.47 3.88 -19.74
CA TYR A 105 -16.48 4.74 -20.93
C TYR A 105 -15.75 4.09 -22.10
N ARG A 106 -14.54 3.56 -21.87
CA ARG A 106 -13.75 2.88 -22.90
C ARG A 106 -14.44 1.66 -23.49
N THR A 107 -15.17 0.90 -22.69
CA THR A 107 -15.88 -0.30 -23.17
C THR A 107 -17.10 0.03 -24.02
N HIS A 108 -17.76 1.16 -23.75
CA HIS A 108 -19.01 1.53 -24.42
C HIS A 108 -18.85 2.58 -25.54
N HIS A 109 -17.75 3.33 -25.58
CA HIS A 109 -17.60 4.50 -26.47
C HIS A 109 -16.30 4.53 -27.29
N LEU A 110 -15.35 3.61 -27.06
CA LEU A 110 -14.14 3.45 -27.88
C LEU A 110 -14.10 2.04 -28.48
#